data_AF-A0A1G7W593-F1
#
_entry.id   AF-A0A1G7W593-F1
#
_cell.length_a   1.000
_cell.length_b   1.000
_cell.length_c   1.000
_cell.angle_alpha   90.00
_cell.angle_beta   90.00
_cell.angle_gamma   90.00
#
_symmetry.space_group_name_H-M   'P 1'
#
loop_
_entity.id
_entity.type
_entity.pdbx_description
1 polymer ?
#
loop_
_entity_poly.entity_id
_entity_poly.type
_entity_poly.pdbx_seq_one_letter_code
_entity_poly.pdbx_strand_id
1 'polypeptide(L)' 'MQRGGLPEDAVVLSTAELADLQDRLFQLRCAAEDVVTAAQDGAENEELRKLAAELVESAKGLERLR' A
#
# COMPACT_ATOMS: atom_id res chain seq x y z
N MET A 1 -13.36 31.51 -14.48
CA MET A 1 -12.13 31.08 -15.19
C MET A 1 -12.03 29.57 -15.01
N GLN A 2 -12.53 28.80 -15.98
CA GLN A 2 -12.45 27.33 -15.97
C GLN A 2 -11.02 26.95 -16.33
N ARG A 3 -10.22 26.45 -15.38
CA ARG A 3 -8.90 25.90 -15.69
C ARG A 3 -9.06 24.40 -15.94
N GLY A 4 -9.18 24.01 -17.22
CA GLY A 4 -9.05 22.62 -17.68
C GLY A 4 -10.33 21.77 -17.54
N GLY A 5 -10.69 21.03 -18.59
CA GLY A 5 -11.86 20.15 -18.64
C GLY A 5 -11.75 18.86 -17.82
N LEU A 6 -11.13 18.92 -16.63
CA LEU A 6 -11.10 17.80 -15.71
C LEU A 6 -12.38 17.77 -14.86
N PRO A 7 -12.86 16.57 -14.47
CA PRO A 7 -13.92 16.41 -13.48
C PRO A 7 -13.59 17.13 -12.16
N GLU A 8 -14.62 17.53 -11.40
CA GLU A 8 -14.45 18.24 -10.11
C GLU A 8 -13.74 17.39 -9.04
N ASP A 9 -13.80 16.07 -9.17
CA ASP A 9 -13.20 15.07 -8.28
C ASP A 9 -11.88 14.50 -8.82
N ALA A 10 -11.34 15.07 -9.90
CA ALA A 10 -10.08 14.61 -10.47
C ALA A 10 -8.91 14.84 -9.51
N VAL A 11 -8.13 13.78 -9.27
CA VAL A 11 -6.83 13.85 -8.59
C VAL A 11 -5.72 13.93 -9.65
N VAL A 12 -4.84 14.92 -9.55
CA VAL A 12 -3.70 15.08 -10.45
C VAL A 12 -2.42 14.69 -9.71
N LEU A 13 -1.73 13.68 -10.23
CA LEU A 13 -0.44 13.23 -9.74
C LEU A 13 0.63 13.46 -10.82
N SER A 14 1.82 13.85 -10.39
CA SER A 14 3.02 13.73 -11.22
C SER A 14 3.34 12.26 -11.49
N THR A 15 4.14 12.01 -12.53
CA THR A 15 4.65 10.65 -12.83
C THR A 15 5.46 10.07 -11.68
N ALA A 16 6.17 10.91 -10.92
CA ALA A 16 6.94 10.50 -9.75
C ALA A 16 6.04 10.10 -8.58
N GLU A 17 4.98 10.85 -8.31
CA GLU A 17 3.99 10.50 -7.27
C GLU A 17 3.23 9.22 -7.64
N LEU A 18 2.90 9.03 -8.91
CA LEU A 18 2.27 7.79 -9.38
C LEU A 18 3.20 6.58 -9.20
N ALA A 19 4.49 6.73 -9.52
CA ALA A 19 5.47 5.66 -9.33
C ALA A 19 5.66 5.32 -7.84
N ASP A 20 5.82 6.31 -6.95
CA ASP A 20 5.91 6.08 -5.49
C ASP A 20 4.66 5.39 -4.95
N LEU A 21 3.47 5.77 -5.42
CA LEU A 21 2.22 5.09 -5.07
C LEU A 21 2.22 3.62 -5.53
N GLN A 22 2.61 3.36 -6.78
CA GLN A 22 2.69 2.00 -7.32
C GLN A 22 3.66 1.13 -6.52
N ASP A 23 4.84 1.66 -6.18
CA ASP A 23 5.84 0.96 -5.38
C ASP A 23 5.30 0.61 -3.99
N ARG A 24 4.64 1.55 -3.31
CA ARG A 24 4.04 1.30 -1.99
C ARG A 24 2.89 0.29 -2.04
N LEU A 25 2.06 0.34 -3.07
CA LEU A 25 1.00 -0.66 -3.28
C LEU A 25 1.58 -2.06 -3.55
N PHE A 26 2.68 -2.13 -4.30
CA PHE A 26 3.41 -3.37 -4.50
C PHE A 26 3.92 -3.93 -3.17
N GLN A 27 4.57 -3.10 -2.35
CA GLN A 27 5.06 -3.51 -1.02
C GLN A 27 3.91 -3.98 -0.11
N LEU A 28 2.78 -3.28 -0.10
CA LEU A 28 1.61 -3.67 0.67
C LEU A 28 1.11 -5.07 0.26
N ARG A 29 1.00 -5.33 -1.04
CA ARG A 29 0.59 -6.64 -1.55
C ARG A 29 1.56 -7.73 -1.13
N CYS A 30 2.87 -7.50 -1.28
CA CYS A 30 3.89 -8.48 -0.88
C CYS A 30 3.81 -8.79 0.62
N ALA A 31 3.69 -7.76 1.48
CA ALA A 31 3.49 -7.98 2.91
C ALA A 31 2.24 -8.81 3.23
N ALA A 32 1.16 -8.66 2.45
CA ALA A 32 -0.04 -9.47 2.61
C ALA A 32 0.17 -10.91 2.13
N GLU A 33 0.87 -11.11 1.02
CA GLU A 33 1.25 -12.42 0.48
C GLU A 33 2.18 -13.17 1.46
N ASP A 34 3.08 -12.47 2.14
CA ASP A 34 3.96 -13.04 3.17
C ASP A 34 3.16 -13.58 4.36
N VAL A 35 2.16 -12.82 4.84
CA VAL A 35 1.23 -13.30 5.90
C VAL A 35 0.51 -14.58 5.46
N VAL A 36 0.02 -14.63 4.22
CA VAL A 36 -0.67 -15.81 3.67
C VAL A 36 0.29 -17.00 3.58
N THR A 37 1.50 -16.79 3.08
CA THR A 37 2.52 -17.84 2.95
C THR A 37 2.90 -18.39 4.32
N ALA A 38 3.20 -17.52 5.29
CA ALA A 38 3.51 -17.94 6.65
C ALA A 38 2.35 -18.73 7.30
N ALA A 39 1.11 -18.32 7.07
CA ALA A 39 -0.06 -19.06 7.57
C ALA A 39 -0.20 -20.44 6.92
N GLN A 40 0.10 -20.56 5.63
CA GLN A 40 0.08 -21.84 4.90
C GLN A 40 1.20 -22.78 5.37
N ASP A 41 2.36 -22.23 5.70
CA ASP A 41 3.52 -22.97 6.21
C ASP A 41 3.39 -23.36 7.70
N GLY A 42 2.33 -22.90 8.36
CA GLY A 42 2.09 -23.20 9.78
C GLY A 42 3.00 -22.43 10.73
N ALA A 43 3.40 -21.21 10.35
CA ALA A 43 4.21 -20.32 11.18
C ALA A 43 3.58 -20.09 12.56
N GLU A 44 4.44 -19.86 13.56
CA GLU A 44 3.99 -19.61 14.92
C GLU A 44 3.19 -18.30 15.03
N ASN A 45 2.33 -18.23 16.03
CA ASN A 45 1.50 -17.05 16.26
C ASN A 45 2.32 -15.76 16.41
N GLU A 46 3.53 -15.82 16.97
CA GLU A 46 4.41 -14.66 17.11
C GLU A 46 4.86 -14.12 15.75
N GLU A 47 5.25 -15.00 14.83
CA GLU A 47 5.68 -14.64 13.48
C GLU A 47 4.52 -14.06 12.66
N LEU A 48 3.35 -14.69 12.71
CA LEU A 48 2.13 -14.17 12.07
C LEU A 48 1.77 -12.78 12.62
N ARG A 49 1.94 -12.55 13.92
CA ARG A 49 1.68 -11.24 14.54
C ARG A 49 2.66 -10.19 14.06
N LYS A 50 3.93 -10.56 13.86
CA LYS A 50 4.96 -9.66 13.33
C LYS A 50 4.65 -9.27 11.89
N LEU A 51 4.38 -10.24 11.02
CA LEU A 51 4.05 -9.99 9.61
C LEU A 51 2.76 -9.16 9.48
N ALA A 52 1.74 -9.44 10.29
CA ALA A 52 0.52 -8.63 10.32
C ALA A 52 0.79 -7.18 10.76
N ALA A 53 1.70 -6.95 11.71
CA ALA A 53 2.10 -5.60 12.10
C ALA A 53 2.84 -4.88 10.96
N GLU A 54 3.75 -5.55 10.25
CA GLU A 54 4.47 -5.00 9.09
C GLU A 54 3.51 -4.65 7.93
N LEU A 55 2.50 -5.47 7.69
CA LEU A 55 1.43 -5.19 6.73
C LEU A 55 0.65 -3.92 7.10
N VAL A 56 0.29 -3.75 8.38
CA VAL A 56 -0.40 -2.56 8.88
C VAL A 56 0.46 -1.31 8.75
N GLU A 57 1.76 -1.38 9.05
CA GLU A 57 2.66 -0.25 8.89
C GLU A 57 2.83 0.14 7.41
N SER A 58 2.86 -0.84 6.50
CA SER A 58 2.86 -0.59 5.06
C SER A 58 1.57 0.12 4.60
N ALA A 59 0.42 -0.29 5.14
CA ALA A 59 -0.87 0.36 4.86
C ALA A 59 -0.91 1.81 5.37
N LYS A 60 -0.45 2.08 6.60
CA LYS A 60 -0.31 3.45 7.13
C LYS A 60 0.63 4.32 6.30
N GLY A 61 1.62 3.70 5.65
CA GLY A 61 2.49 4.37 4.69
C GLY A 61 1.74 4.98 3.51
N LEU A 62 0.61 4.38 3.09
CA LEU A 62 -0.21 4.84 1.97
C LEU A 62 -1.18 5.96 2.34
N GLU A 63 -1.53 6.12 3.62
CA GLU A 63 -2.39 7.21 4.09
C GLU A 63 -1.75 8.60 3.86
N ARG A 64 -0.43 8.65 3.65
CA ARG A 64 0.34 9.87 3.38
C ARG A 64 0.48 10.16 1.88
N LEU A 65 -0.54 9.87 1.07
CA LEU A 65 -0.63 10.42 -0.28
C LEU A 65 -0.91 11.92 -0.16
N ARG A 66 0.08 12.73 -0.56
CA ARG A 66 -0.01 14.19 -0.61
C ARG A 66 -0.48 14.65 -1.96
#